data_AF-A0A0G1SKA8-F1
#
_entry.id   AF-A0A0G1SKA8-F1
#
_cell.length_a   1.000
_cell.length_b   1.000
_cell.length_c   1.000
_cell.angle_alpha   90.00
_cell.angle_beta   90.00
_cell.angle_gamma   90.00
#
_symmetry.space_group_name_H-M   'P 1'
#
loop_
_entity.id
_entity.type
_entity.pdbx_description
1 polymer ?
#
loop_
_entity_poly.entity_id
_entity_poly.type
_entity_poly.pdbx_seq_one_letter_code
_entity_poly.pdbx_strand_id
1 'polypeptide(L)'
;MSQWLETHCGWCHTTIAYLPEWSHIPEYCKYCNEWLEKDCLNPHCPGRIKYKVYWSNIHDYCTCKGWYEIKCSHCYQYFSVNDQWDNKPEYCSSCREWKEKACANRHCNGKVRYKDFWDNKPDYCTCKGWYEVRCSNSNCRNTISVHSSWSNVPEHCKDCNSWHEKACATSGCTEKVSYKPSWSNPPEYCDTCRKLGGSRRDPWNDPRNVVEGIGPNASGVWGQKIMGGPDKGLHRGYDPDKIREFEAGKDYERRKR
;
A
#
# COMPACT_ATOMS: atom_id res chain seq x y z
N MET A 1 -71.33 64.62 -28.79
CA MET A 1 -71.14 64.27 -27.36
C MET A 1 -70.98 62.77 -27.32
N SER A 2 -69.80 62.25 -26.97
CA SER A 2 -69.64 60.80 -26.81
C SER A 2 -70.46 60.34 -25.61
N GLN A 3 -71.31 59.33 -25.80
CA GLN A 3 -72.09 58.72 -24.73
C GLN A 3 -71.30 57.55 -24.15
N TRP A 4 -71.14 57.52 -22.83
CA TRP A 4 -70.54 56.38 -22.14
C TRP A 4 -71.49 55.18 -22.19
N LEU A 5 -70.93 54.01 -22.47
CA LEU A 5 -71.61 52.72 -22.39
C LEU A 5 -71.08 51.92 -21.21
N GLU A 6 -71.79 50.86 -20.82
CA GLU A 6 -71.46 50.03 -19.67
C GLU A 6 -71.28 48.56 -20.08
N THR A 7 -70.31 47.91 -19.45
CA THR A 7 -70.12 46.45 -19.48
C THR A 7 -69.80 45.95 -18.06
N HIS A 8 -69.66 44.65 -17.86
CA HIS A 8 -69.36 44.05 -16.55
C HIS A 8 -68.00 43.36 -16.55
N CYS A 9 -67.28 43.48 -15.44
CA CYS A 9 -66.05 42.73 -15.24
C CYS A 9 -66.31 41.22 -15.23
N GLY A 10 -65.56 40.46 -16.03
CA GLY A 10 -65.67 39.00 -16.10
C GLY A 10 -65.33 38.24 -14.80
N TRP A 11 -64.73 38.90 -13.81
CA TRP A 11 -64.33 38.28 -12.54
C TRP A 11 -65.16 38.74 -11.33
N CYS A 12 -65.25 40.06 -11.10
CA CYS A 12 -65.94 40.61 -9.92
C CYS A 12 -67.33 41.19 -10.24
N HIS A 13 -67.75 41.16 -11.51
CA HIS A 13 -69.03 41.67 -12.01
C HIS A 13 -69.29 43.18 -11.80
N THR A 14 -68.31 43.94 -11.31
CA THR A 14 -68.42 45.40 -11.20
C THR A 14 -68.63 46.03 -12.59
N THR A 15 -69.42 47.10 -12.65
CA THR A 15 -69.67 47.86 -13.88
C THR A 15 -68.40 48.57 -14.35
N ILE A 16 -68.14 48.52 -15.65
CA ILE A 16 -67.04 49.18 -16.35
C ILE A 16 -67.67 50.12 -17.37
N ALA A 17 -67.46 51.43 -17.19
CA ALA A 17 -67.83 52.41 -18.20
C ALA A 17 -66.75 52.47 -19.30
N TYR A 18 -67.17 52.54 -20.56
CA TYR A 18 -66.28 52.66 -21.72
C TYR A 18 -66.86 53.61 -22.76
N LEU A 19 -65.99 54.10 -23.65
CA LEU A 19 -66.39 54.91 -24.79
C LEU A 19 -66.49 54.02 -26.05
N PRO A 20 -67.54 54.16 -26.88
CA PRO A 20 -67.72 53.35 -28.10
C PRO A 20 -66.53 53.42 -29.07
N GLU A 21 -65.79 54.53 -29.07
CA GLU A 21 -64.60 54.76 -29.88
C GLU A 21 -63.34 54.00 -29.41
N TRP A 22 -63.36 53.32 -28.27
CA TRP A 22 -62.24 52.50 -27.83
C TRP A 22 -62.06 51.28 -28.74
N SER A 23 -60.84 51.08 -29.23
CA SER A 23 -60.49 49.92 -30.05
C SER A 23 -60.60 48.58 -29.31
N HIS A 24 -60.53 48.62 -27.97
CA HIS A 24 -60.69 47.46 -27.10
C HIS A 24 -61.52 47.81 -25.88
N ILE A 25 -62.67 47.18 -25.75
CA ILE A 25 -63.51 47.27 -24.55
C ILE A 25 -62.91 46.34 -23.47
N PRO A 26 -62.64 46.83 -22.25
CA PRO A 26 -62.04 45.99 -21.20
C PRO A 26 -62.97 44.86 -20.76
N GLU A 27 -62.44 43.64 -20.72
CA GLU A 27 -63.12 42.47 -20.14
C GLU A 27 -63.06 42.49 -18.59
N TYR A 28 -62.02 43.08 -18.02
CA TYR A 28 -61.77 43.15 -16.58
C TYR A 28 -61.68 44.60 -16.11
N CYS A 29 -62.20 44.88 -14.91
CA CYS A 29 -62.10 46.22 -14.33
C CYS A 29 -60.65 46.53 -13.93
N LYS A 30 -60.35 47.82 -13.70
CA LYS A 30 -59.00 48.28 -13.35
C LYS A 30 -58.36 47.48 -12.20
N TYR A 31 -59.11 47.21 -11.14
CA TYR A 31 -58.61 46.47 -9.97
C TYR A 31 -58.34 45.00 -10.29
N CYS A 32 -59.25 44.32 -10.99
CA CYS A 32 -59.05 42.91 -11.37
C CYS A 32 -57.92 42.74 -12.38
N ASN A 33 -57.70 43.74 -13.24
CA ASN A 33 -56.61 43.76 -14.19
C ASN A 33 -55.31 44.32 -13.62
N GLU A 34 -55.20 44.53 -12.31
CA GLU A 34 -53.95 44.90 -11.67
C GLU A 34 -53.01 43.68 -11.55
N TRP A 35 -51.71 43.91 -11.61
CA TRP A 35 -50.73 42.84 -11.39
C TRP A 35 -50.54 42.62 -9.89
N LEU A 36 -50.75 41.39 -9.45
CA LEU A 36 -50.43 40.94 -8.09
C LEU A 36 -49.08 40.24 -8.09
N GLU A 37 -48.41 40.22 -6.94
CA GLU A 37 -47.14 39.53 -6.72
C GLU A 37 -47.26 38.55 -5.54
N LYS A 38 -46.65 37.38 -5.66
CA LYS A 38 -46.38 36.47 -4.54
C LYS A 38 -44.91 36.02 -4.57
N ASP A 39 -44.36 35.67 -3.42
CA ASP A 39 -43.02 35.08 -3.34
C ASP A 39 -43.04 33.64 -3.86
N CYS A 40 -41.89 33.15 -4.35
CA CYS A 40 -41.75 31.75 -4.72
C CYS A 40 -41.87 30.85 -3.49
N LEU A 41 -42.41 29.64 -3.66
CA LEU A 41 -42.49 28.67 -2.55
C LEU A 41 -41.11 28.17 -2.11
N ASN A 42 -40.11 28.19 -2.99
CA ASN A 42 -38.73 27.83 -2.66
C ASN A 42 -38.11 28.92 -1.75
N PRO A 43 -37.81 28.61 -0.47
CA PRO A 43 -37.33 29.60 0.50
C PRO A 43 -35.92 30.13 0.16
N HIS A 44 -35.17 29.43 -0.70
CA HIS A 44 -33.83 29.84 -1.14
C HIS A 44 -33.85 30.65 -2.43
N CYS A 45 -35.04 31.00 -2.91
CA CYS A 45 -35.23 31.78 -4.11
C CYS A 45 -35.93 33.11 -3.79
N PRO A 46 -35.24 34.26 -3.91
CA PRO A 46 -35.84 35.57 -3.66
C PRO A 46 -36.73 36.06 -4.82
N GLY A 47 -37.14 35.17 -5.73
CA GLY A 47 -37.95 35.54 -6.89
C GLY A 47 -39.38 35.91 -6.51
N ARG A 48 -40.07 36.56 -7.44
CA ARG A 48 -41.51 36.89 -7.32
C ARG A 48 -42.26 36.46 -8.57
N ILE A 49 -43.49 36.01 -8.36
CA ILE A 49 -44.41 35.58 -9.42
C ILE A 49 -45.47 36.66 -9.57
N LYS A 50 -45.53 37.26 -10.77
CA LYS A 50 -46.60 38.17 -11.16
C LYS A 50 -47.78 37.40 -11.71
N TYR A 51 -48.99 37.74 -11.28
CA TYR A 51 -50.22 37.10 -11.74
C TYR A 51 -51.39 38.06 -11.78
N LYS A 52 -52.47 37.65 -12.45
CA LYS A 52 -53.77 38.33 -12.42
C LYS A 52 -54.72 37.57 -11.50
N VAL A 53 -55.58 38.29 -10.80
CA VAL A 53 -56.53 37.71 -9.83
C VAL A 53 -57.44 36.65 -10.46
N TYR A 54 -57.71 36.75 -11.76
CA TYR A 54 -58.59 35.85 -12.52
C TYR A 54 -57.85 34.68 -13.18
N TRP A 55 -56.55 34.49 -12.96
CA TRP A 55 -55.82 33.31 -13.43
C TRP A 55 -56.09 32.11 -12.52
N SER A 56 -56.50 30.99 -13.10
CA SER A 56 -56.84 29.77 -12.34
C SER A 56 -55.62 28.94 -11.92
N ASN A 57 -54.51 29.01 -12.66
CA ASN A 57 -53.29 28.24 -12.37
C ASN A 57 -52.07 29.17 -12.32
N ILE A 58 -51.70 29.57 -11.11
CA ILE A 58 -50.54 30.41 -10.85
C ILE A 58 -49.44 29.51 -10.29
N HIS A 59 -48.40 29.27 -11.09
CA HIS A 59 -47.23 28.49 -10.67
C HIS A 59 -46.67 28.97 -9.32
N ASP A 60 -46.18 28.04 -8.51
CA ASP A 60 -45.56 28.32 -7.20
C ASP A 60 -44.03 28.38 -7.25
N TYR A 61 -43.45 27.89 -8.34
CA TYR A 61 -42.01 27.78 -8.52
C TYR A 61 -41.53 28.81 -9.54
N CYS A 62 -40.49 29.54 -9.15
CA CYS A 62 -39.77 30.45 -10.03
C CYS A 62 -38.68 29.70 -10.79
N THR A 63 -38.34 30.18 -11.98
CA THR A 63 -37.20 29.69 -12.79
C THR A 63 -35.86 30.18 -12.23
N CYS A 64 -35.71 30.21 -10.90
CA CYS A 64 -34.48 30.61 -10.25
C CYS A 64 -33.61 29.39 -9.99
N LYS A 65 -32.32 29.55 -10.27
CA LYS A 65 -31.26 28.63 -9.88
C LYS A 65 -30.70 29.15 -8.55
N GLY A 66 -31.39 28.86 -7.46
CA GLY A 66 -31.07 29.42 -6.15
C GLY A 66 -29.71 28.92 -5.66
N TRP A 67 -28.82 29.84 -5.31
CA TRP A 67 -27.61 29.53 -4.55
C TRP A 67 -27.85 29.86 -3.09
N TYR A 68 -27.50 28.94 -2.20
CA TYR A 68 -27.58 29.14 -0.76
C TYR A 68 -26.37 28.50 -0.08
N GLU A 69 -26.10 28.93 1.15
CA GLU A 69 -24.95 28.42 1.90
C GLU A 69 -25.34 27.25 2.79
N ILE A 70 -24.50 26.21 2.78
CA ILE A 70 -24.54 25.11 3.73
C ILE A 70 -23.22 25.01 4.47
N LYS A 71 -23.23 24.34 5.62
CA LYS A 71 -22.05 24.16 6.47
C LYS A 71 -21.32 22.87 6.12
N CYS A 72 -20.00 22.93 5.95
CA CYS A 72 -19.14 21.76 5.76
C CYS A 72 -19.10 20.90 7.02
N SER A 73 -19.39 19.60 6.91
CA SER A 73 -19.35 18.66 8.04
C SER A 73 -17.97 18.51 8.69
N HIS A 74 -16.88 18.74 7.94
CA HIS A 74 -15.51 18.53 8.44
C HIS A 74 -14.89 19.80 9.04
N CYS A 75 -14.86 20.91 8.29
CA CYS A 75 -14.19 22.16 8.71
C CYS A 75 -15.14 23.24 9.23
N TYR A 76 -16.46 22.98 9.21
CA TYR A 76 -17.50 23.87 9.69
C TYR A 76 -17.59 25.23 8.97
N GLN A 77 -16.87 25.40 7.86
CA GLN A 77 -16.97 26.57 6.98
C GLN A 77 -18.24 26.51 6.12
N TYR A 78 -18.81 27.66 5.82
CA TYR A 78 -19.93 27.78 4.90
C TYR A 78 -19.47 27.75 3.46
N PHE A 79 -20.26 27.15 2.58
CA PHE A 79 -20.03 27.18 1.14
C PHE A 79 -21.34 27.10 0.36
N SER A 80 -21.34 27.69 -0.83
CA SER A 80 -22.53 27.79 -1.65
C SER A 80 -22.83 26.49 -2.40
N VAL A 81 -24.10 26.09 -2.40
CA VAL A 81 -24.65 25.01 -3.20
C VAL A 81 -25.84 25.49 -3.99
N ASN A 82 -26.11 24.82 -5.11
CA ASN A 82 -27.26 25.10 -5.92
C ASN A 82 -28.44 24.20 -5.50
N ASP A 83 -29.64 24.75 -5.49
CA ASP A 83 -30.88 24.03 -5.16
C ASP A 83 -31.22 22.92 -6.17
N GLN A 84 -30.81 23.06 -7.43
CA GLN A 84 -31.03 22.09 -8.50
C GLN A 84 -30.04 20.91 -8.49
N TRP A 85 -29.06 20.88 -7.59
CA TRP A 85 -28.15 19.74 -7.50
C TRP A 85 -28.84 18.56 -6.81
N ASP A 86 -28.98 17.44 -7.53
CA ASP A 86 -29.54 16.19 -6.97
C ASP A 86 -28.70 15.67 -5.81
N ASN A 87 -27.38 15.72 -5.96
CA ASN A 87 -26.41 15.24 -4.96
C ASN A 87 -25.59 16.41 -4.43
N LYS A 88 -26.16 17.10 -3.44
CA LYS A 88 -25.48 18.20 -2.76
C LYS A 88 -24.28 17.63 -1.98
N PRO A 89 -23.10 18.23 -2.13
CA PRO A 89 -21.92 17.73 -1.45
C PRO A 89 -21.98 18.07 0.04
N GLU A 90 -21.47 17.17 0.86
CA GLU A 90 -21.39 17.34 2.31
C GLU A 90 -20.17 18.19 2.76
N TYR A 91 -19.05 18.04 2.06
CA TYR A 91 -17.79 18.70 2.37
C TYR A 91 -17.54 19.86 1.41
N CYS A 92 -16.98 20.98 1.86
CA CYS A 92 -16.64 22.11 0.99
C CYS A 92 -15.55 21.76 -0.06
N SER A 93 -15.36 22.62 -1.07
CA SER A 93 -14.38 22.39 -2.14
C SER A 93 -12.97 22.08 -1.61
N SER A 94 -12.48 22.85 -0.64
CA SER A 94 -11.14 22.66 -0.07
C SER A 94 -10.98 21.31 0.65
N CYS A 95 -11.99 20.86 1.41
CA CYS A 95 -11.95 19.53 2.02
C CYS A 95 -12.05 18.40 0.98
N ARG A 96 -12.72 18.66 -0.15
CA ARG A 96 -12.82 17.73 -1.28
C ARG A 96 -11.59 17.72 -2.17
N GLU A 97 -10.62 18.62 -2.00
CA GLU A 97 -9.38 18.57 -2.76
C GLU A 97 -8.51 17.38 -2.35
N TRP A 98 -7.72 16.87 -3.29
CA TRP A 98 -6.73 15.84 -2.99
C TRP A 98 -5.51 16.48 -2.35
N LYS A 99 -5.13 16.01 -1.16
CA LYS A 99 -3.88 16.39 -0.50
C LYS A 99 -2.86 15.28 -0.57
N GLU A 100 -1.60 15.65 -0.37
CA GLU A 100 -0.46 14.73 -0.37
C GLU A 100 0.31 14.82 0.94
N LYS A 101 0.73 13.66 1.45
CA LYS A 101 1.72 13.54 2.53
C LYS A 101 2.78 12.52 2.13
N ALA A 102 3.97 12.60 2.72
CA ALA A 102 4.95 11.52 2.60
C ALA A 102 4.35 10.23 3.20
N CYS A 103 4.64 9.06 2.62
CA CYS A 103 4.26 7.82 3.29
C CYS A 103 5.02 7.62 4.60
N ALA A 104 4.44 6.80 5.47
CA ALA A 104 5.07 6.41 6.73
C ALA A 104 6.40 5.64 6.53
N ASN A 105 6.54 4.91 5.41
CA ASN A 105 7.78 4.22 5.09
C ASN A 105 8.88 5.21 4.63
N ARG A 106 9.82 5.48 5.52
CA ARG A 106 10.98 6.37 5.28
C ARG A 106 11.91 5.90 4.15
N HIS A 107 11.91 4.60 3.83
CA HIS A 107 12.71 4.05 2.73
C HIS A 107 12.05 4.24 1.36
N CYS A 108 10.87 4.82 1.34
CA CYS A 108 10.10 5.05 0.14
C CYS A 108 9.88 6.55 -0.05
N ASN A 109 10.45 7.12 -1.09
CA ASN A 109 10.23 8.53 -1.47
C ASN A 109 8.85 8.77 -2.11
N GLY A 110 7.88 7.92 -1.80
CA GLY A 110 6.54 8.02 -2.35
C GLY A 110 5.69 9.03 -1.57
N LYS A 111 4.60 9.44 -2.22
CA LYS A 111 3.56 10.26 -1.60
C LYS A 111 2.26 9.50 -1.58
N VAL A 112 1.45 9.76 -0.56
CA VAL A 112 0.11 9.22 -0.43
C VAL A 112 -0.90 10.34 -0.60
N ARG A 113 -1.90 10.10 -1.45
CA ARG A 113 -3.03 11.02 -1.64
C ARG A 113 -4.15 10.70 -0.67
N TYR A 114 -4.73 11.74 -0.08
CA TYR A 114 -5.84 11.61 0.87
C TYR A 114 -6.82 12.78 0.72
N LYS A 115 -8.03 12.62 1.28
CA LYS A 115 -8.95 13.73 1.53
C LYS A 115 -8.93 14.09 3.00
N ASP A 116 -9.11 15.37 3.31
CA ASP A 116 -9.10 15.84 4.70
C ASP A 116 -10.13 15.11 5.56
N PHE A 117 -11.34 14.96 5.02
CA PHE A 117 -12.50 14.38 5.69
C PHE A 117 -12.46 12.86 5.81
N TRP A 118 -11.40 12.17 5.35
CA TRP A 118 -11.27 10.74 5.57
C TRP A 118 -10.82 10.46 7.00
N ASP A 119 -11.55 9.60 7.72
CA ASP A 119 -11.16 9.16 9.06
C ASP A 119 -9.84 8.38 9.04
N ASN A 120 -9.71 7.45 8.10
CA ASN A 120 -8.53 6.59 7.95
C ASN A 120 -7.73 7.00 6.73
N LYS A 121 -6.73 7.86 6.94
CA LYS A 121 -5.84 8.34 5.89
C LYS A 121 -4.77 7.26 5.60
N PRO A 122 -4.57 6.86 4.35
CA PRO A 122 -3.60 5.82 4.03
C PRO A 122 -2.17 6.25 4.36
N ASP A 123 -1.36 5.29 4.77
CA ASP A 123 0.06 5.47 5.10
C ASP A 123 1.02 4.77 4.13
N TYR A 124 0.51 3.85 3.32
CA TYR A 124 1.32 3.01 2.44
C TYR A 124 1.39 3.58 1.02
N CYS A 125 2.63 3.74 0.54
CA CYS A 125 2.94 4.03 -0.85
C CYS A 125 2.95 2.77 -1.72
N THR A 126 2.97 2.94 -3.04
CA THR A 126 3.08 1.86 -4.05
C THR A 126 4.21 0.87 -3.79
N CYS A 127 5.29 1.31 -3.13
CA CYS A 127 6.42 0.46 -2.72
C CYS A 127 6.05 -0.67 -1.73
N LYS A 128 4.80 -0.74 -1.25
CA LYS A 128 4.28 -1.82 -0.39
C LYS A 128 5.20 -2.17 0.80
N GLY A 129 5.98 -1.21 1.31
CA GLY A 129 6.89 -1.46 2.43
C GLY A 129 8.27 -2.05 2.08
N TRP A 130 8.59 -2.33 0.82
CA TRP A 130 9.85 -2.98 0.44
C TRP A 130 10.98 -1.99 0.17
N TYR A 131 12.20 -2.34 0.59
CA TYR A 131 13.44 -1.60 0.34
C TYR A 131 14.64 -2.55 0.24
N GLU A 132 15.77 -2.07 -0.29
CA GLU A 132 16.98 -2.87 -0.45
C GLU A 132 18.05 -2.51 0.58
N VAL A 133 18.67 -3.52 1.19
CA VAL A 133 19.88 -3.37 2.02
C VAL A 133 21.03 -4.17 1.42
N ARG A 134 22.27 -3.72 1.63
CA ARG A 134 23.45 -4.45 1.14
C ARG A 134 23.73 -5.67 2.00
N CYS A 135 24.15 -6.76 1.36
CA CYS A 135 24.67 -7.93 2.07
C CYS A 135 25.93 -7.56 2.86
N SER A 136 26.03 -7.99 4.12
CA SER A 136 27.16 -7.68 5.01
C SER A 136 28.49 -8.34 4.59
N ASN A 137 28.46 -9.35 3.71
CA ASN A 137 29.69 -9.98 3.23
C ASN A 137 30.41 -9.04 2.25
N SER A 138 31.61 -8.58 2.58
CA SER A 138 32.41 -7.62 1.80
C SER A 138 32.71 -8.07 0.37
N ASN A 139 32.74 -9.39 0.14
CA ASN A 139 32.98 -9.98 -1.18
C ASN A 139 31.68 -10.19 -1.98
N CYS A 140 30.52 -9.85 -1.40
CA CYS A 140 29.18 -10.09 -1.91
C CYS A 140 28.54 -8.75 -2.29
N ARG A 141 28.35 -8.48 -3.59
CA ARG A 141 27.74 -7.22 -4.07
C ARG A 141 26.21 -7.27 -4.15
N ASN A 142 25.60 -8.33 -3.66
CA ASN A 142 24.15 -8.55 -3.74
C ASN A 142 23.40 -7.74 -2.68
N THR A 143 22.14 -7.42 -2.98
CA THR A 143 21.22 -6.76 -2.05
C THR A 143 20.19 -7.75 -1.50
N ILE A 144 19.56 -7.36 -0.39
CA ILE A 144 18.50 -8.09 0.29
C ILE A 144 17.26 -7.21 0.21
N SER A 145 16.16 -7.76 -0.31
CA SER A 145 14.87 -7.09 -0.27
C SER A 145 14.25 -7.30 1.11
N VAL A 146 13.95 -6.19 1.79
CA VAL A 146 13.49 -6.15 3.17
C VAL A 146 12.16 -5.43 3.21
N HIS A 147 11.22 -5.99 3.96
CA HIS A 147 9.96 -5.32 4.24
C HIS A 147 10.07 -4.49 5.52
N SER A 148 9.55 -3.26 5.52
CA SER A 148 9.64 -2.30 6.62
C SER A 148 8.98 -2.74 7.91
N SER A 149 8.17 -3.80 7.88
CA SER A 149 7.56 -4.40 9.07
C SER A 149 8.38 -5.54 9.68
N TRP A 150 9.51 -5.93 9.08
CA TRP A 150 10.36 -6.98 9.62
C TRP A 150 11.16 -6.44 10.80
N SER A 151 11.01 -7.06 11.96
CA SER A 151 11.77 -6.72 13.16
C SER A 151 13.23 -7.23 13.10
N ASN A 152 13.46 -8.33 12.39
CA ASN A 152 14.77 -8.97 12.27
C ASN A 152 15.19 -9.04 10.80
N VAL A 153 15.93 -8.02 10.37
CA VAL A 153 16.42 -7.92 8.99
C VAL A 153 17.62 -8.86 8.79
N PRO A 154 17.63 -9.70 7.72
CA PRO A 154 18.77 -10.57 7.44
C PRO A 154 20.05 -9.78 7.14
N GLU A 155 21.18 -10.20 7.71
CA GLU A 155 22.49 -9.60 7.43
C GLU A 155 23.13 -10.11 6.12
N HIS A 156 22.82 -11.35 5.74
CA HIS A 156 23.41 -11.99 4.56
C HIS A 156 22.35 -12.30 3.51
N CYS A 157 22.65 -12.03 2.24
CA CYS A 157 21.77 -12.38 1.14
C CYS A 157 21.66 -13.90 0.97
N LYS A 158 20.65 -14.33 0.21
CA LYS A 158 20.36 -15.75 -0.04
C LYS A 158 21.59 -16.51 -0.54
N ASP A 159 22.33 -15.95 -1.48
CA ASP A 159 23.51 -16.61 -2.06
C ASP A 159 24.62 -16.77 -1.03
N CYS A 160 24.87 -15.72 -0.24
CA CYS A 160 25.94 -15.70 0.76
C CYS A 160 25.61 -16.56 2.00
N ASN A 161 24.33 -16.84 2.28
CA ASN A 161 23.88 -17.77 3.33
C ASN A 161 23.51 -19.18 2.82
N SER A 162 23.63 -19.44 1.51
CA SER A 162 23.43 -20.77 0.93
C SER A 162 24.68 -21.62 1.07
N TRP A 163 24.52 -22.94 0.91
CA TRP A 163 25.64 -23.88 0.87
C TRP A 163 26.33 -23.84 -0.49
N HIS A 164 27.65 -23.73 -0.48
CA HIS A 164 28.53 -23.79 -1.65
C HIS A 164 29.54 -24.92 -1.46
N GLU A 165 30.09 -25.41 -2.56
CA GLU A 165 31.12 -26.44 -2.57
C GLU A 165 32.40 -25.91 -3.22
N LYS A 166 33.56 -26.19 -2.62
CA LYS A 166 34.87 -25.98 -3.23
C LYS A 166 35.72 -27.26 -3.15
N ALA A 167 36.73 -27.37 -3.99
CA ALA A 167 37.68 -28.49 -3.89
C ALA A 167 38.43 -28.46 -2.55
N CYS A 168 38.73 -29.63 -2.00
CA CYS A 168 39.62 -29.75 -0.86
C CYS A 168 41.01 -29.18 -1.20
N ALA A 169 41.58 -28.35 -0.33
CA ALA A 169 42.91 -27.77 -0.53
C ALA A 169 44.06 -28.79 -0.48
N THR A 170 43.79 -30.04 -0.06
CA THR A 170 44.78 -31.12 -0.05
C THR A 170 45.08 -31.60 -1.47
N SER A 171 46.37 -31.54 -1.86
CA SER A 171 46.83 -32.06 -3.15
C SER A 171 46.48 -33.54 -3.32
N GLY A 172 45.91 -33.92 -4.47
CA GLY A 172 45.47 -35.29 -4.75
C GLY A 172 44.13 -35.70 -4.12
N CYS A 173 43.47 -34.83 -3.34
CA CYS A 173 42.15 -35.09 -2.80
C CYS A 173 41.07 -34.65 -3.80
N THR A 174 40.17 -35.56 -4.19
CA THR A 174 39.04 -35.29 -5.10
C THR A 174 37.74 -34.92 -4.38
N GLU A 175 37.76 -34.91 -3.04
CA GLU A 175 36.59 -34.59 -2.22
C GLU A 175 36.28 -33.09 -2.22
N LYS A 176 35.01 -32.78 -1.98
CA LYS A 176 34.50 -31.41 -1.90
C LYS A 176 34.32 -30.95 -0.45
N VAL A 177 34.36 -29.64 -0.26
CA VAL A 177 34.18 -28.96 1.02
C VAL A 177 32.96 -28.06 0.93
N SER A 178 31.95 -28.36 1.75
CA SER A 178 30.76 -27.51 1.88
C SER A 178 31.03 -26.33 2.81
N TYR A 179 30.72 -25.12 2.37
CA TYR A 179 30.88 -23.90 3.15
C TYR A 179 29.76 -22.89 2.84
N LYS A 180 29.56 -21.92 3.73
CA LYS A 180 28.76 -20.73 3.41
C LYS A 180 29.69 -19.54 3.19
N PRO A 181 29.52 -18.74 2.12
CA PRO A 181 30.33 -17.56 1.88
C PRO A 181 30.26 -16.52 2.99
N SER A 182 29.20 -16.52 3.81
CA SER A 182 29.06 -15.65 4.98
C SER A 182 29.94 -16.03 6.17
N TRP A 183 30.54 -17.22 6.19
CA TRP A 183 31.39 -17.63 7.30
C TRP A 183 32.70 -16.84 7.33
N SER A 184 33.07 -16.34 8.50
CA SER A 184 34.35 -15.61 8.68
C SER A 184 35.56 -16.50 8.42
N ASN A 185 35.46 -17.80 8.71
CA ASN A 185 36.52 -18.79 8.51
C ASN A 185 35.94 -20.05 7.84
N PRO A 186 35.72 -20.03 6.51
CA PRO A 186 35.18 -21.18 5.80
C PRO A 186 36.21 -22.33 5.77
N PRO A 187 35.80 -23.59 5.96
CA PRO A 187 36.71 -24.74 5.97
C PRO A 187 37.46 -24.84 4.63
N GLU A 188 38.75 -25.19 4.67
CA GLU A 188 39.59 -25.39 3.48
C GLU A 188 39.77 -26.86 3.10
N TYR A 189 39.57 -27.76 4.07
CA TYR A 189 39.79 -29.20 3.92
C TYR A 189 38.47 -29.95 4.09
N CYS A 190 38.30 -31.06 3.35
CA CYS A 190 37.18 -31.96 3.58
C CYS A 190 37.29 -32.60 4.96
N ASP A 191 36.19 -33.15 5.48
CA ASP A 191 36.17 -33.73 6.83
C ASP A 191 37.24 -34.80 7.03
N THR A 192 37.51 -35.61 6.01
CA THR A 192 38.56 -36.63 6.02
C THR A 192 39.95 -36.02 6.11
N CYS A 193 40.28 -35.03 5.25
CA CYS A 193 41.58 -34.37 5.27
C CYS A 193 41.81 -33.54 6.53
N ARG A 194 40.75 -32.94 7.07
CA ARG A 194 40.78 -32.23 8.35
C ARG A 194 41.15 -33.18 9.50
N LYS A 195 40.55 -34.38 9.54
CA LYS A 195 40.87 -35.41 10.55
C LYS A 195 42.29 -35.96 10.43
N LEU A 196 42.84 -36.01 9.21
CA LEU A 196 44.19 -36.53 8.94
C LEU A 196 45.32 -35.50 9.11
N GLY A 197 45.00 -34.24 9.44
CA GLY A 197 45.99 -33.23 9.82
C GLY A 197 46.38 -32.19 8.75
N GLY A 198 45.53 -31.97 7.73
CA GLY A 198 45.67 -30.85 6.79
C GLY A 198 46.84 -30.94 5.79
N SER A 199 47.22 -29.80 5.21
CA SER A 199 48.08 -29.60 4.01
C SER A 199 49.45 -30.31 3.96
N ARG A 200 49.91 -30.93 5.05
CA ARG A 200 51.24 -31.57 5.12
C ARG A 200 51.21 -33.09 4.98
N ARG A 201 50.05 -33.70 4.74
CA ARG A 201 49.94 -35.15 4.57
C ARG A 201 49.09 -35.46 3.37
N ASP A 202 49.69 -36.18 2.41
CA ASP A 202 48.96 -36.82 1.34
C ASP A 202 48.23 -38.04 1.93
N PRO A 203 46.89 -38.02 2.01
CA PRO A 203 46.12 -39.11 2.58
C PRO A 203 46.31 -40.45 1.84
N TRP A 204 46.69 -40.42 0.57
CA TRP A 204 46.88 -41.60 -0.28
C TRP A 204 48.27 -42.23 -0.14
N ASN A 205 49.24 -41.47 0.35
CA ASN A 205 50.63 -41.90 0.53
C ASN A 205 51.07 -41.94 2.01
N ASP A 206 50.17 -41.67 2.97
CA ASP A 206 50.46 -41.83 4.39
C ASP A 206 50.43 -43.34 4.76
N PRO A 207 51.56 -43.92 5.22
CA PRO A 207 51.65 -45.36 5.52
C PRO A 207 50.75 -45.81 6.69
N ARG A 208 50.08 -44.87 7.37
CA ARG A 208 49.06 -45.16 8.39
C ARG A 208 47.66 -45.36 7.81
N ASN A 209 47.40 -44.92 6.58
CA ASN A 209 46.09 -45.03 5.96
C ASN A 209 45.94 -46.34 5.20
N VAL A 210 44.82 -47.03 5.40
CA VAL A 210 44.44 -48.19 4.59
C VAL A 210 43.70 -47.70 3.36
N VAL A 211 44.29 -47.90 2.18
CA VAL A 211 43.67 -47.61 0.88
C VAL A 211 43.12 -48.92 0.33
N GLU A 212 41.80 -49.03 0.24
CA GLU A 212 41.15 -50.17 -0.41
C GLU A 212 40.84 -49.85 -1.87
N GLY A 213 41.12 -50.82 -2.75
CA GLY A 213 40.65 -50.81 -4.12
C GLY A 213 39.15 -51.11 -4.13
N ILE A 214 38.34 -50.14 -4.54
CA ILE A 214 36.93 -50.37 -4.82
C ILE A 214 36.87 -51.01 -6.21
N GLY A 215 36.20 -52.16 -6.29
CA GLY A 215 35.91 -52.85 -7.55
C GLY A 215 35.29 -51.91 -8.59
N PRO A 216 35.32 -52.29 -9.87
CA PRO A 216 34.91 -51.40 -10.95
C PRO A 216 33.46 -50.95 -10.76
N ASN A 217 33.23 -49.65 -10.97
CA ASN A 217 31.87 -49.14 -11.08
C ASN A 217 31.19 -49.70 -12.34
N ALA A 218 29.90 -49.44 -12.54
CA ALA A 218 29.13 -49.96 -13.68
C ALA A 218 29.72 -49.62 -15.07
N SER A 219 30.68 -48.70 -15.13
CA SER A 219 31.39 -48.30 -16.34
C SER A 219 32.78 -48.95 -16.49
N GLY A 220 33.14 -49.93 -15.63
CA GLY A 220 34.42 -50.62 -15.67
C GLY A 220 35.59 -49.85 -15.05
N VAL A 221 35.33 -48.70 -14.42
CA VAL A 221 36.38 -47.83 -13.84
C VAL A 221 36.64 -48.23 -12.39
N TRP A 222 37.89 -48.60 -12.12
CA TRP A 222 38.37 -48.94 -10.77
C TRP A 222 38.55 -47.67 -9.93
N GLY A 223 38.10 -47.73 -8.67
CA GLY A 223 38.25 -46.64 -7.71
C GLY A 223 39.17 -47.02 -6.56
N GLN A 224 39.71 -46.04 -5.84
CA GLN A 224 40.39 -46.25 -4.57
C GLN A 224 39.67 -45.42 -3.50
N LYS A 225 39.60 -45.93 -2.27
CA LYS A 225 39.05 -45.19 -1.12
C LYS A 225 39.89 -45.42 0.12
N ILE A 226 40.10 -44.35 0.87
CA ILE A 226 40.80 -44.37 2.16
C ILE A 226 39.79 -44.75 3.24
N MET A 227 40.05 -45.85 3.95
CA MET A 227 39.14 -46.39 4.96
C MET A 227 39.48 -45.95 6.40
N GLY A 228 40.53 -45.14 6.57
CA GLY A 228 41.05 -44.75 7.89
C GLY A 228 42.03 -45.79 8.44
N GLY A 229 43.09 -45.33 9.11
CA GLY A 229 44.12 -46.19 9.69
C GLY A 229 43.68 -46.86 10.99
N PRO A 230 44.22 -48.04 11.35
CA PRO A 230 44.04 -48.59 12.68
C PRO A 230 44.62 -47.60 13.72
N ASP A 231 43.86 -47.32 14.78
CA ASP A 231 44.29 -46.54 15.95
C ASP A 231 45.44 -47.25 16.66
N LYS A 232 46.66 -47.19 16.09
CA LYS A 232 47.88 -47.69 16.69
C LYS A 232 48.45 -46.67 17.66
N GLY A 233 47.65 -46.15 18.60
CA GLY A 233 48.09 -45.44 19.81
C GLY A 233 49.13 -44.31 19.68
N LEU A 234 49.41 -43.83 18.47
CA LEU A 234 50.42 -42.80 18.17
C LEU A 234 49.81 -41.40 18.07
N HIS A 235 48.50 -41.29 18.26
CA HIS A 235 47.81 -40.02 18.43
C HIS A 235 48.05 -39.50 19.86
N ARG A 236 49.22 -38.87 20.08
CA ARG A 236 49.28 -37.83 21.12
C ARG A 236 48.39 -36.67 20.67
N GLY A 237 47.17 -36.69 21.16
CA GLY A 237 46.30 -35.53 21.29
C GLY A 237 45.35 -35.28 20.12
N TYR A 238 44.35 -36.14 19.92
CA TYR A 238 43.00 -35.68 19.55
C TYR A 238 41.98 -36.84 19.69
N ASP A 239 41.13 -36.79 20.71
CA ASP A 239 39.98 -37.68 20.90
C ASP A 239 38.71 -36.84 20.72
N PRO A 240 37.99 -36.96 19.59
CA PRO A 240 36.80 -36.17 19.31
C PRO A 240 35.57 -36.56 20.16
N ASP A 241 35.60 -37.71 20.84
CA ASP A 241 34.48 -38.15 21.69
C ASP A 241 34.63 -37.64 23.13
N LYS A 242 35.85 -37.41 23.61
CA LYS A 242 36.09 -36.70 24.89
C LYS A 242 35.66 -35.23 24.90
N ILE A 243 35.66 -34.53 23.76
CA ILE A 243 35.15 -33.15 23.68
C ILE A 243 33.61 -33.14 23.64
N ARG A 244 32.98 -34.13 22.99
CA ARG A 244 31.51 -34.22 22.95
C ARG A 244 30.89 -34.44 24.33
N GLU A 245 31.52 -35.24 25.20
CA GLU A 245 31.07 -35.39 26.60
C GLU A 245 31.32 -34.13 27.44
N PHE A 246 32.41 -33.40 27.19
CA PHE A 246 32.75 -32.19 27.95
C PHE A 246 31.92 -30.96 27.53
N GLU A 247 31.50 -30.87 26.28
CA GLU A 247 30.62 -29.81 25.77
C GLU A 247 29.15 -30.08 26.10
N ALA A 248 28.70 -31.34 26.08
CA ALA A 248 27.35 -31.72 26.51
C ALA A 248 27.15 -31.52 28.04
N GLY A 249 28.16 -31.79 28.86
CA GLY A 249 28.10 -31.57 30.31
C GLY A 249 28.05 -30.09 30.72
N LYS A 250 28.77 -29.22 30.01
CA LYS A 250 28.78 -27.77 30.27
C LYS A 250 27.49 -27.07 29.86
N ASP A 251 26.82 -27.56 28.80
CA ASP A 251 25.52 -27.04 28.36
C ASP A 251 24.35 -27.50 29.24
N TYR A 252 24.47 -28.65 29.93
CA TYR A 252 23.46 -29.09 30.92
C TYR A 252 23.51 -28.27 32.22
N GLU A 253 24.70 -28.02 32.78
CA GLU A 253 24.87 -27.20 33.99
C GLU A 253 24.44 -25.74 33.81
N ARG A 254 24.62 -25.18 32.59
CA ARG A 254 24.25 -23.79 32.29
C ARG A 254 22.74 -23.57 32.10
N ARG A 255 21.96 -24.64 31.88
CA ARG A 255 20.48 -24.59 31.77
C ARG A 255 19.76 -24.82 33.10
N LYS A 256 20.49 -25.10 34.18
CA LYS A 256 19.96 -25.36 35.54
C LYS A 256 20.21 -24.21 36.54
N ARG A 257 20.71 -23.06 36.08
CA ARG A 257 20.83 -21.82 36.85
C ARG A 257 19.91 -20.74 36.29
#